data_AF-A0A8J5X6E8-F1
#
_entry.id   AF-A0A8J5X6E8-F1
#
_cell.length_a   1.000
_cell.length_b   1.000
_cell.length_c   1.000
_cell.angle_alpha   90.00
_cell.angle_beta   90.00
_cell.angle_gamma   90.00
#
_symmetry.space_group_name_H-M   'P 1'
#
loop_
_entity.id
_entity.type
_entity.pdbx_description
1 polymer ?
#
loop_
_entity_poly.entity_id
_entity_poly.type
_entity_poly.pdbx_seq_one_letter_code
_entity_poly.pdbx_strand_id
1 'polypeptide(L)'
;MAALLLFPSISPAQPNPFSLAIEIEDTADGEVNGMHAIEADLPLAEAVAAPGPASAPATGALAGVGEPAAPGEEDAALAARCAKLGVQLAAQGDSTAARAAVHAAIAELCALRDAGQLHAALPLVAFAPVGDDALRVAFEALVTPQLSYACCAALVERALAPRALALEQPASRALFATIELTLARHPKAVVDGLLVPTFAHERIGPAQSEVVCRLLRDAVKPPFVELFLHAVADERSAPSGCWGEQQVTILQQAVNRKVSPSPALVLALLEQAAASSERLKRSLKFAKLLLVLVQRFGAEVAPHAELALRIARTSETFMRAPLCKAIADAARRR
;
A
#
# COMPACT_ATOMS: atom_id res chain seq x y z
N MET A 1 32.10 -23.08 16.94
CA MET A 1 31.83 -21.63 16.82
C MET A 1 32.02 -21.22 15.37
N ALA A 2 30.93 -21.16 14.60
CA ALA A 2 30.77 -20.41 13.35
C ALA A 2 29.35 -20.74 12.83
N ALA A 3 28.39 -19.84 13.04
CA ALA A 3 27.04 -19.96 12.49
C ALA A 3 26.96 -19.09 11.24
N LEU A 4 26.78 -19.74 10.09
CA LEU A 4 26.49 -19.14 8.80
C LEU A 4 25.05 -18.59 8.82
N LEU A 5 24.90 -17.28 8.61
CA LEU A 5 23.60 -16.65 8.36
C LEU A 5 23.33 -16.70 6.85
N LEU A 6 22.35 -17.52 6.46
CA LEU A 6 21.74 -17.53 5.14
C LEU A 6 20.67 -16.43 5.08
N PHE A 7 20.86 -15.44 4.21
CA PHE A 7 19.80 -14.54 3.76
C PHE A 7 19.09 -15.19 2.56
N PRO A 8 17.75 -15.14 2.45
CA PRO A 8 17.07 -15.59 1.24
C PRO A 8 17.20 -14.52 0.15
N SER A 9 17.53 -15.01 -1.05
CA SER A 9 17.63 -14.28 -2.31
C SER A 9 16.27 -13.68 -2.70
N ILE A 10 16.24 -12.37 -2.97
CA ILE A 10 15.07 -11.65 -3.48
C ILE A 10 15.01 -11.85 -5.00
N SER A 11 13.95 -12.50 -5.48
CA SER A 11 13.63 -12.68 -6.90
C SER A 11 13.18 -11.34 -7.53
N PRO A 12 13.55 -11.03 -8.79
CA PRO A 12 13.15 -9.78 -9.42
C PRO A 12 11.64 -9.76 -9.73
N ALA A 13 11.01 -8.64 -9.38
CA ALA A 13 9.59 -8.35 -9.59
C ALA A 13 9.21 -8.43 -11.09
N GLN A 14 8.16 -9.20 -11.38
CA GLN A 14 7.43 -9.13 -12.64
C GLN A 14 6.50 -7.89 -12.65
N PRO A 15 6.26 -7.25 -13.81
CA PRO A 15 5.38 -6.08 -13.89
C PRO A 15 3.93 -6.47 -13.58
N ASN A 16 3.27 -5.65 -12.76
CA ASN A 16 1.90 -5.84 -12.28
C ASN A 16 0.89 -5.54 -13.42
N PRO A 17 0.03 -6.48 -13.85
CA PRO A 17 -0.83 -6.28 -15.02
C PRO A 17 -2.20 -5.65 -14.72
N PHE A 18 -2.45 -5.05 -13.55
CA PHE A 18 -3.75 -4.46 -13.23
C PHE A 18 -3.66 -3.00 -12.79
N SER A 19 -3.78 -2.13 -13.79
CA SER A 19 -4.25 -0.75 -13.61
C SER A 19 -5.78 -0.82 -13.50
N LEU A 20 -6.31 -0.92 -12.29
CA LEU A 20 -7.73 -0.69 -12.03
C LEU A 20 -7.95 0.83 -11.99
N ALA A 21 -8.53 1.36 -13.05
CA ALA A 21 -9.00 2.74 -13.12
C ALA A 21 -10.11 2.91 -12.08
N ILE A 22 -9.81 3.62 -10.99
CA ILE A 22 -10.83 4.28 -10.20
C ILE A 22 -10.99 5.65 -10.86
N GLU A 23 -11.98 5.78 -11.74
CA GLU A 23 -12.43 7.08 -12.23
C GLU A 23 -13.03 7.83 -11.03
N ILE A 24 -12.32 8.85 -10.56
CA ILE A 24 -12.85 9.82 -9.61
C ILE A 24 -13.50 10.90 -10.47
N GLU A 25 -14.82 10.82 -10.65
CA GLU A 25 -15.59 11.90 -11.25
C GLU A 25 -15.56 13.14 -10.34
N ASP A 26 -15.09 14.24 -10.91
CA ASP A 26 -15.04 15.56 -10.31
C ASP A 26 -16.36 16.26 -10.64
N THR A 27 -17.38 16.13 -9.78
CA THR A 27 -18.62 16.90 -9.92
C THR A 27 -18.46 18.27 -9.26
N ALA A 28 -18.28 19.29 -10.10
CA ALA A 28 -18.54 20.68 -9.77
C ALA A 28 -19.91 21.10 -10.33
N ASP A 29 -20.69 21.74 -9.48
CA ASP A 29 -22.03 22.27 -9.72
C ASP A 29 -22.13 23.23 -10.91
N GLY A 30 -23.27 23.19 -11.59
CA GLY A 30 -23.71 24.20 -12.57
C GLY A 30 -25.09 23.88 -13.15
N GLU A 31 -26.15 24.39 -12.51
CA GLU A 31 -27.50 24.47 -13.10
C GLU A 31 -27.48 25.20 -14.45
N VAL A 32 -28.12 24.67 -15.51
CA VAL A 32 -29.13 25.40 -16.33
C VAL A 32 -30.04 24.39 -17.07
N ASN A 33 -31.33 24.51 -16.78
CA ASN A 33 -32.55 24.26 -17.56
C ASN A 33 -32.42 24.02 -19.09
N GLY A 34 -33.14 23.03 -19.64
CA GLY A 34 -33.23 22.87 -21.10
C GLY A 34 -33.90 21.60 -21.62
N MET A 35 -35.22 21.62 -21.67
CA MET A 35 -36.12 20.67 -22.35
C MET A 35 -35.75 20.43 -23.82
N HIS A 36 -35.57 19.17 -24.25
CA HIS A 36 -36.04 18.64 -25.54
C HIS A 36 -35.83 17.12 -25.64
N ALA A 37 -36.93 16.41 -25.90
CA ALA A 37 -36.96 15.00 -26.27
C ALA A 37 -36.53 14.81 -27.73
N ILE A 38 -35.72 13.79 -28.02
CA ILE A 38 -35.59 13.18 -29.36
C ILE A 38 -35.34 11.67 -29.18
N GLU A 39 -36.24 10.89 -29.79
CA GLU A 39 -36.22 9.45 -30.00
C GLU A 39 -35.21 8.99 -31.08
N ALA A 40 -35.10 7.67 -31.23
CA ALA A 40 -34.54 6.91 -32.35
C ALA A 40 -33.01 6.72 -32.30
N ASP A 41 -32.43 5.59 -32.68
CA ASP A 41 -32.96 4.31 -33.15
C ASP A 41 -31.80 3.30 -33.03
N LEU A 42 -32.13 2.05 -32.72
CA LEU A 42 -31.24 0.90 -32.94
C LEU A 42 -31.02 0.71 -34.45
N PRO A 43 -29.94 0.03 -34.85
CA PRO A 43 -30.23 -1.31 -35.35
C PRO A 43 -29.26 -2.41 -34.90
N LEU A 44 -29.86 -3.60 -34.91
CA LEU A 44 -29.31 -4.93 -34.73
C LEU A 44 -28.46 -5.43 -35.92
N ALA A 45 -27.70 -6.49 -35.60
CA ALA A 45 -27.24 -7.62 -36.43
C ALA A 45 -25.98 -7.36 -37.29
N GLU A 46 -25.03 -8.28 -37.53
CA GLU A 46 -24.95 -9.77 -37.56
C GLU A 46 -23.48 -10.16 -37.20
N ALA A 47 -23.17 -11.12 -36.32
CA ALA A 47 -23.08 -12.58 -36.47
C ALA A 47 -21.96 -13.13 -37.43
N VAL A 48 -21.27 -14.19 -36.95
CA VAL A 48 -20.48 -15.23 -37.70
C VAL A 48 -19.01 -14.84 -37.99
N ALA A 49 -17.93 -15.58 -37.72
CA ALA A 49 -17.65 -16.98 -37.34
C ALA A 49 -16.30 -17.10 -36.59
N ALA A 50 -16.18 -18.14 -35.77
CA ALA A 50 -14.97 -18.95 -35.54
C ALA A 50 -15.42 -20.42 -35.66
N PRO A 51 -14.58 -21.49 -35.68
CA PRO A 51 -13.13 -21.53 -35.41
C PRO A 51 -12.30 -22.54 -36.28
N GLY A 52 -10.98 -22.49 -36.11
CA GLY A 52 -10.10 -23.68 -36.12
C GLY A 52 -8.95 -23.67 -37.15
N PRO A 53 -7.95 -24.57 -37.04
CA PRO A 53 -7.58 -25.41 -35.89
C PRO A 53 -6.09 -25.30 -35.48
N ALA A 54 -5.81 -25.94 -34.36
CA ALA A 54 -4.51 -26.12 -33.73
C ALA A 54 -3.50 -26.93 -34.58
N SER A 55 -2.22 -26.56 -34.45
CA SER A 55 -1.09 -27.46 -34.67
C SER A 55 -0.07 -27.28 -33.54
N ALA A 56 0.14 -28.35 -32.76
CA ALA A 56 1.24 -28.52 -31.83
C ALA A 56 2.29 -29.48 -32.46
N PRO A 57 3.36 -29.87 -31.75
CA PRO A 57 4.60 -29.10 -31.59
C PRO A 57 5.80 -29.83 -32.24
N ALA A 58 6.79 -29.08 -32.71
CA ALA A 58 8.07 -29.65 -33.14
C ALA A 58 9.11 -29.49 -32.03
N THR A 59 9.59 -30.63 -31.56
CA THR A 59 10.76 -30.87 -30.72
C THR A 59 12.04 -30.35 -31.40
N GLY A 60 12.84 -29.58 -30.67
CA GLY A 60 14.12 -29.08 -31.16
C GLY A 60 15.05 -28.56 -30.06
N ALA A 61 15.99 -29.42 -29.66
CA ALA A 61 17.36 -29.15 -29.23
C ALA A 61 17.64 -28.19 -28.05
N LEU A 62 18.14 -28.81 -26.97
CA LEU A 62 19.06 -28.27 -25.98
C LEU A 62 20.32 -27.67 -26.64
N ALA A 63 20.65 -26.41 -26.33
CA ALA A 63 22.02 -25.92 -26.08
C ALA A 63 21.99 -24.38 -25.93
N GLY A 64 22.50 -23.88 -24.81
CA GLY A 64 22.73 -22.45 -24.61
C GLY A 64 22.44 -21.98 -23.20
N VAL A 65 23.24 -22.44 -22.22
CA VAL A 65 23.39 -21.69 -20.97
C VAL A 65 24.14 -20.41 -21.35
N GLY A 66 23.37 -19.34 -21.59
CA GLY A 66 23.90 -18.00 -21.75
C GLY A 66 24.58 -17.58 -20.46
N GLU A 67 25.90 -17.45 -20.54
CA GLU A 67 26.74 -16.74 -19.59
C GLU A 67 26.13 -15.35 -19.29
N PRO A 68 26.06 -14.89 -18.03
CA PRO A 68 25.47 -13.61 -17.70
C PRO A 68 26.30 -12.51 -18.37
N ALA A 69 25.69 -11.82 -19.33
CA ALA A 69 26.30 -10.67 -19.99
C ALA A 69 26.80 -9.69 -18.93
N ALA A 70 28.07 -9.30 -19.03
CA ALA A 70 28.67 -8.29 -18.17
C ALA A 70 27.80 -7.02 -18.19
N PRO A 71 27.58 -6.36 -17.03
CA PRO A 71 26.79 -5.14 -16.98
C PRO A 71 27.36 -4.12 -17.97
N GLY A 72 26.48 -3.52 -18.79
CA GLY A 72 26.88 -2.55 -19.79
C GLY A 72 27.61 -1.36 -19.15
N GLU A 73 28.50 -0.72 -19.89
CA GLU A 73 29.29 0.43 -19.41
C GLU A 73 28.39 1.58 -18.88
N GLU A 74 27.19 1.72 -19.42
CA GLU A 74 26.15 2.66 -18.96
C GLU A 74 25.56 2.31 -17.58
N ASP A 75 25.37 1.02 -17.28
CA ASP A 75 24.84 0.56 -15.99
C ASP A 75 25.87 0.78 -14.87
N ALA A 76 27.15 0.57 -15.17
CA ALA A 76 28.25 0.84 -14.24
C ALA A 76 28.38 2.34 -13.94
N ALA A 77 28.22 3.20 -14.97
CA ALA A 77 28.24 4.65 -14.80
C ALA A 77 27.05 5.16 -13.97
N LEU A 78 25.85 4.62 -14.20
CA LEU A 78 24.65 4.94 -13.41
C LEU A 78 24.82 4.50 -11.94
N ALA A 79 25.36 3.31 -11.70
CA ALA A 79 25.61 2.81 -10.35
C ALA A 79 26.62 3.67 -9.59
N ALA A 80 27.73 4.07 -10.24
CA ALA A 80 28.71 4.98 -9.65
C ALA A 80 28.10 6.34 -9.31
N ARG A 81 27.22 6.85 -10.18
CA ARG A 81 26.47 8.09 -9.97
C ARG A 81 25.50 7.98 -8.79
N CYS A 82 24.73 6.91 -8.67
CA CYS A 82 23.82 6.68 -7.55
C CYS A 82 24.55 6.49 -6.21
N ALA A 83 25.72 5.82 -6.21
CA ALA A 83 26.55 5.69 -5.02
C ALA A 83 27.03 7.07 -4.53
N LYS A 84 27.48 7.93 -5.45
CA LYS A 84 27.85 9.31 -5.14
C LYS A 84 26.68 10.11 -4.56
N LEU A 85 25.47 9.97 -5.13
CA LEU A 85 24.26 10.62 -4.63
C LEU A 85 23.92 10.19 -3.20
N GLY A 86 24.02 8.88 -2.90
CA GLY A 86 23.81 8.36 -1.54
C GLY A 86 24.77 8.98 -0.53
N VAL A 87 26.06 9.07 -0.87
CA VAL A 87 27.08 9.70 -0.01
C VAL A 87 26.81 11.19 0.20
N GLN A 88 26.42 11.91 -0.86
CA GLN A 88 26.13 13.34 -0.78
C GLN A 88 24.87 13.64 0.04
N LEU A 89 23.82 12.83 -0.08
CA LEU A 89 22.62 12.92 0.76
C LEU A 89 22.90 12.55 2.22
N ALA A 90 23.84 11.64 2.45
CA ALA A 90 24.28 11.23 3.77
C ALA A 90 25.26 12.22 4.42
N ALA A 91 25.69 13.28 3.73
CA ALA A 91 26.58 14.27 4.29
C ALA A 91 25.87 15.01 5.44
N GLN A 92 26.23 14.67 6.69
CA GLN A 92 25.68 15.27 7.88
C GLN A 92 26.55 16.43 8.39
N GLY A 93 25.90 17.46 8.92
CA GLY A 93 26.53 18.58 9.63
C GLY A 93 26.04 19.96 9.19
N ASP A 94 26.19 20.96 10.07
CA ASP A 94 25.85 22.36 9.79
C ASP A 94 26.84 23.08 8.87
N SER A 95 27.86 22.36 8.38
CA SER A 95 28.81 22.90 7.43
C SER A 95 28.10 23.27 6.13
N THR A 96 28.45 24.44 5.59
CA THR A 96 28.01 24.92 4.28
C THR A 96 28.29 23.90 3.17
N ALA A 97 29.39 23.16 3.28
CA ALA A 97 29.76 22.10 2.35
C ALA A 97 28.80 20.90 2.39
N ALA A 98 28.34 20.48 3.58
CA ALA A 98 27.39 19.37 3.72
C ALA A 98 26.02 19.74 3.12
N ARG A 99 25.54 20.96 3.40
CA ARG A 99 24.31 21.49 2.79
C ARG A 99 24.43 21.59 1.26
N ALA A 100 25.56 22.08 0.75
CA ALA A 100 25.81 22.16 -0.68
C ALA A 100 25.83 20.77 -1.35
N ALA A 101 26.40 19.76 -0.69
CA ALA A 101 26.39 18.38 -1.19
C ALA A 101 24.98 17.80 -1.29
N VAL A 102 24.15 17.97 -0.25
CA VAL A 102 22.74 17.55 -0.27
C VAL A 102 21.97 18.27 -1.38
N HIS A 103 22.14 19.59 -1.52
CA HIS A 103 21.51 20.36 -2.60
C HIS A 103 21.96 19.92 -3.99
N ALA A 104 23.24 19.60 -4.18
CA ALA A 104 23.76 19.09 -5.45
C ALA A 104 23.15 17.72 -5.79
N ALA A 105 23.04 16.82 -4.80
CA ALA A 105 22.43 15.51 -5.00
C ALA A 105 20.93 15.62 -5.33
N ILE A 106 20.21 16.53 -4.67
CA ILE A 106 18.82 16.83 -4.99
C ILE A 106 18.69 17.37 -6.41
N ALA A 107 19.53 18.34 -6.80
CA ALA A 107 19.50 18.90 -8.14
C ALA A 107 19.77 17.82 -9.21
N GLU A 108 20.70 16.91 -8.93
CA GLU A 108 21.04 15.81 -9.83
C GLU A 108 19.93 14.75 -9.93
N LEU A 109 19.24 14.44 -8.83
CA LEU A 109 18.04 13.59 -8.85
C LEU A 109 16.88 14.27 -9.59
N CYS A 110 16.68 15.58 -9.41
CA CYS A 110 15.68 16.34 -10.15
C CYS A 110 16.03 16.48 -11.65
N ALA A 111 17.31 16.42 -12.00
CA ALA A 111 17.78 16.46 -13.39
C ALA A 111 17.57 15.13 -14.12
N LEU A 112 17.37 14.02 -13.41
CA LEU A 112 16.84 12.76 -13.95
C LEU A 112 15.35 12.94 -14.28
N ARG A 113 15.04 13.79 -15.25
CA ARG A 113 13.67 14.15 -15.66
C ARG A 113 12.94 13.01 -16.36
N ASP A 114 13.66 12.02 -16.86
CA ASP A 114 13.07 10.82 -17.42
C ASP A 114 12.63 9.89 -16.28
N ALA A 115 11.33 9.59 -16.23
CA ALA A 115 10.74 8.74 -15.21
C ALA A 115 11.36 7.33 -15.19
N GLY A 116 11.81 6.82 -16.34
CA GLY A 116 12.52 5.54 -16.45
C GLY A 116 13.91 5.59 -15.82
N GLN A 117 14.68 6.66 -16.11
CA GLN A 117 16.01 6.86 -15.50
C GLN A 117 15.93 7.05 -13.99
N LEU A 118 14.97 7.84 -13.50
CA LEU A 118 14.77 8.02 -12.06
C LEU A 118 14.36 6.68 -11.41
N HIS A 119 13.42 5.95 -12.01
CA HIS A 119 13.01 4.65 -11.49
C HIS A 119 14.17 3.63 -11.46
N ALA A 120 15.06 3.63 -12.46
CA ALA A 120 16.25 2.78 -12.48
C ALA A 120 17.31 3.21 -11.45
N ALA A 121 17.43 4.52 -11.19
CA ALA A 121 18.41 5.07 -10.27
C ALA A 121 18.04 4.84 -8.79
N LEU A 122 16.75 4.95 -8.43
CA LEU A 122 16.27 4.89 -7.04
C LEU A 122 16.66 3.62 -6.28
N PRO A 123 16.62 2.41 -6.86
CA PRO A 123 17.11 1.20 -6.21
C PRO A 123 18.58 1.24 -5.80
N LEU A 124 19.38 2.07 -6.47
CA LEU A 124 20.83 2.16 -6.28
C LEU A 124 21.24 3.27 -5.30
N VAL A 125 20.31 4.16 -4.92
CA VAL A 125 20.58 5.24 -3.96
C VAL A 125 20.41 4.72 -2.54
N ALA A 126 21.47 4.82 -1.74
CA ALA A 126 21.44 4.43 -0.32
C ALA A 126 20.77 5.53 0.53
N PHE A 127 19.47 5.38 0.78
CA PHE A 127 18.72 6.31 1.65
C PHE A 127 18.88 6.04 3.15
N ALA A 128 19.31 4.84 3.56
CA ALA A 128 19.45 4.46 4.97
C ALA A 128 20.34 5.41 5.82
N PRO A 129 21.52 5.87 5.36
CA PRO A 129 22.37 6.77 6.15
C PRO A 129 21.90 8.23 6.17
N VAL A 130 20.91 8.61 5.35
CA VAL A 130 20.41 9.98 5.26
C VAL A 130 19.64 10.35 6.54
N GLY A 131 19.90 11.52 7.12
CA GLY A 131 19.14 12.01 8.28
C GLY A 131 17.73 12.44 7.88
N ASP A 132 16.76 12.35 8.80
CA ASP A 132 15.35 12.64 8.50
C ASP A 132 15.12 14.09 8.01
N ASP A 133 15.90 15.07 8.49
CA ASP A 133 15.82 16.46 8.02
C ASP A 133 16.29 16.62 6.58
N ALA A 134 17.42 15.99 6.21
CA ALA A 134 17.92 16.00 4.84
C ALA A 134 16.96 15.26 3.91
N LEU A 135 16.36 14.16 4.40
CA LEU A 135 15.34 13.42 3.68
C LEU A 135 14.12 14.28 3.39
N ARG A 136 13.65 15.05 4.38
CA ARG A 136 12.53 15.98 4.19
C ARG A 136 12.80 16.98 3.07
N VAL A 137 13.98 17.62 3.09
CA VAL A 137 14.37 18.59 2.05
C VAL A 137 14.44 17.93 0.66
N ALA A 138 14.96 16.70 0.59
CA ALA A 138 14.99 15.96 -0.67
C ALA A 138 13.58 15.64 -1.19
N PHE A 139 12.69 15.17 -0.33
CA PHE A 139 11.31 14.87 -0.68
C PHE A 139 10.51 16.12 -1.08
N GLU A 140 10.76 17.27 -0.44
CA GLU A 140 10.15 18.55 -0.82
C GLU A 140 10.45 18.95 -2.26
N ALA A 141 11.67 18.70 -2.70
CA ALA A 141 12.11 18.98 -4.07
C ALA A 141 11.67 17.90 -5.08
N LEU A 142 11.74 16.61 -4.71
CA LEU A 142 11.50 15.50 -5.64
C LEU A 142 10.02 15.17 -5.81
N VAL A 143 9.25 15.19 -4.72
CA VAL A 143 7.86 14.76 -4.72
C VAL A 143 6.98 15.91 -5.21
N THR A 144 7.02 16.21 -6.49
CA THR A 144 6.13 17.20 -7.12
C THR A 144 4.82 16.53 -7.55
N PRO A 145 3.70 17.25 -7.73
CA PRO A 145 2.46 16.66 -8.23
C PRO A 145 2.60 15.97 -9.60
N GLN A 146 3.62 16.33 -10.38
CA GLN A 146 3.91 15.78 -11.71
C GLN A 146 4.78 14.51 -11.66
N LEU A 147 5.32 14.16 -10.48
CA LEU A 147 6.10 12.94 -10.32
C LEU A 147 5.20 11.73 -10.62
N SER A 148 5.68 10.79 -11.42
CA SER A 148 4.90 9.60 -11.74
C SER A 148 4.64 8.75 -10.49
N TYR A 149 3.52 8.03 -10.49
CA TYR A 149 3.22 7.06 -9.44
C TYR A 149 4.36 6.06 -9.21
N ALA A 150 4.93 5.50 -10.28
CA ALA A 150 5.99 4.49 -10.18
C ALA A 150 7.27 5.03 -9.54
N CYS A 151 7.66 6.28 -9.86
CA CYS A 151 8.81 6.92 -9.21
C CYS A 151 8.52 7.25 -7.74
N CYS A 152 7.32 7.77 -7.44
CA CYS A 152 6.95 8.11 -6.07
C CYS A 152 6.82 6.85 -5.19
N ALA A 153 6.22 5.77 -5.70
CA ALA A 153 6.13 4.49 -5.00
C ALA A 153 7.53 3.95 -4.69
N ALA A 154 8.45 3.95 -5.66
CA ALA A 154 9.83 3.56 -5.45
C ALA A 154 10.54 4.42 -4.39
N LEU A 155 10.33 5.74 -4.38
CA LEU A 155 10.87 6.63 -3.33
C LEU A 155 10.34 6.26 -1.94
N VAL A 156 9.03 6.05 -1.82
CA VAL A 156 8.39 5.68 -0.56
C VAL A 156 8.93 4.34 -0.06
N GLU A 157 8.96 3.32 -0.92
CA GLU A 157 9.41 1.97 -0.59
C GLU A 157 10.89 1.91 -0.19
N ARG A 158 11.74 2.72 -0.82
CA ARG A 158 13.19 2.69 -0.59
C ARG A 158 13.66 3.61 0.54
N ALA A 159 12.95 4.71 0.78
CA ALA A 159 13.40 5.71 1.73
C ALA A 159 12.51 5.82 2.98
N LEU A 160 11.18 5.74 2.85
CA LEU A 160 10.25 5.94 3.96
C LEU A 160 9.86 4.63 4.66
N ALA A 161 9.55 3.58 3.89
CA ALA A 161 9.12 2.30 4.46
C ALA A 161 10.17 1.65 5.38
N PRO A 162 11.47 1.57 5.02
CA PRO A 162 12.48 0.96 5.89
C PRO A 162 12.63 1.75 7.21
N ARG A 163 12.48 3.08 7.15
CA ARG A 163 12.54 3.95 8.33
C ARG A 163 11.36 3.72 9.25
N ALA A 164 10.16 3.71 8.69
CA ALA A 164 8.95 3.43 9.46
C ALA A 164 9.03 2.05 10.11
N LEU A 165 9.47 1.02 9.39
CA LEU A 165 9.61 -0.34 9.92
C LEU A 165 10.68 -0.46 11.02
N ALA A 166 11.77 0.31 10.93
CA ALA A 166 12.86 0.31 11.91
C ALA A 166 12.58 1.14 13.18
N LEU A 167 11.39 1.75 13.33
CA LEU A 167 11.08 2.57 14.50
C LEU A 167 11.03 1.76 15.80
N GLU A 168 11.87 2.12 16.76
CA GLU A 168 11.79 1.64 18.15
C GLU A 168 11.12 2.66 19.09
N GLN A 169 10.98 3.90 18.63
CA GLN A 169 10.40 5.05 19.33
C GLN A 169 9.44 5.78 18.39
N PRO A 170 8.57 6.68 18.89
CA PRO A 170 7.71 7.50 18.04
C PRO A 170 8.52 8.19 16.93
N ALA A 171 7.96 8.22 15.72
CA ALA A 171 8.62 8.81 14.56
C ALA A 171 9.07 10.26 14.83
N SER A 172 10.24 10.62 14.31
CA SER A 172 10.71 12.00 14.37
C SER A 172 9.70 12.95 13.68
N ARG A 173 9.69 14.22 14.11
CA ARG A 173 8.83 15.23 13.48
C ARG A 173 9.14 15.39 11.99
N ALA A 174 10.43 15.31 11.61
CA ALA A 174 10.87 15.43 10.23
C ALA A 174 10.39 14.23 9.38
N LEU A 175 10.51 13.00 9.89
CA LEU A 175 10.01 11.81 9.19
C LEU A 175 8.49 11.88 8.99
N PHE A 176 7.76 12.22 10.04
CA PHE A 176 6.30 12.31 9.96
C PHE A 176 5.84 13.40 8.97
N ALA A 177 6.45 14.59 9.03
CA ALA A 177 6.17 15.68 8.09
C ALA A 177 6.50 15.30 6.64
N THR A 178 7.57 14.52 6.43
CA THR A 178 7.94 14.00 5.10
C THR A 178 6.87 13.05 4.57
N ILE A 179 6.35 12.15 5.41
CA ILE A 179 5.27 11.24 5.03
C ILE A 179 3.98 12.02 4.73
N GLU A 180 3.60 13.00 5.56
CA GLU A 180 2.41 13.83 5.34
C GLU A 180 2.49 14.62 4.02
N LEU A 181 3.64 15.24 3.75
CA LEU A 181 3.88 15.94 2.49
C LEU A 181 3.71 15.01 1.29
N THR A 182 4.28 13.82 1.38
CA THR A 182 4.21 12.82 0.30
C THR A 182 2.79 12.33 0.12
N LEU A 183 2.07 12.08 1.21
CA LEU A 183 0.68 11.64 1.21
C LEU A 183 -0.25 12.71 0.63
N ALA A 184 0.00 13.99 0.89
CA ALA A 184 -0.79 15.08 0.34
C ALA A 184 -0.68 15.19 -1.19
N ARG A 185 0.46 14.81 -1.77
CA ARG A 185 0.74 14.91 -3.21
C ARG A 185 0.48 13.60 -3.96
N HIS A 186 0.85 12.46 -3.35
CA HIS A 186 0.81 11.12 -3.95
C HIS A 186 0.22 10.10 -2.96
N PRO A 187 -1.08 10.22 -2.62
CA PRO A 187 -1.69 9.42 -1.58
C PRO A 187 -1.65 7.91 -1.86
N LYS A 188 -1.88 7.51 -3.12
CA LYS A 188 -1.82 6.10 -3.54
C LYS A 188 -0.43 5.50 -3.33
N ALA A 189 0.63 6.23 -3.69
CA ALA A 189 2.01 5.75 -3.53
C ALA A 189 2.38 5.55 -2.05
N VAL A 190 1.86 6.39 -1.14
CA VAL A 190 2.06 6.22 0.30
C VAL A 190 1.25 5.04 0.84
N VAL A 191 0.01 4.83 0.37
CA VAL A 191 -0.78 3.66 0.79
C VAL A 191 -0.06 2.37 0.40
N ASP A 192 0.32 2.24 -0.87
CA ASP A 192 0.88 1.00 -1.41
C ASP A 192 2.33 0.78 -0.98
N GLY A 193 3.14 1.84 -0.97
CA GLY A 193 4.57 1.75 -0.68
C GLY A 193 4.94 1.82 0.81
N LEU A 194 4.03 2.30 1.67
CA LEU A 194 4.30 2.47 3.11
C LEU A 194 3.22 1.85 4.01
N LEU A 195 1.95 2.23 3.88
CA LEU A 195 0.92 1.81 4.86
C LEU A 195 0.65 0.31 4.80
N VAL A 196 0.44 -0.24 3.59
CA VAL A 196 0.17 -1.67 3.39
C VAL A 196 1.37 -2.53 3.80
N PRO A 197 2.62 -2.25 3.36
CA PRO A 197 3.79 -2.99 3.81
C PRO A 197 4.02 -2.91 5.32
N THR A 198 3.78 -1.75 5.94
CA THR A 198 3.92 -1.60 7.40
C THR A 198 2.89 -2.46 8.13
N PHE A 199 1.65 -2.49 7.64
CA PHE A 199 0.59 -3.34 8.20
C PHE A 199 0.90 -4.84 8.08
N ALA A 200 1.36 -5.27 6.90
CA ALA A 200 1.67 -6.67 6.60
C ALA A 200 2.94 -7.19 7.30
N HIS A 201 3.75 -6.29 7.88
CA HIS A 201 5.00 -6.67 8.54
C HIS A 201 4.73 -7.52 9.79
N GLU A 202 5.31 -8.73 9.83
CA GLU A 202 5.08 -9.73 10.89
C GLU A 202 5.41 -9.20 12.30
N ARG A 203 6.42 -8.33 12.39
CA ARG A 203 6.93 -7.79 13.67
C ARG A 203 6.55 -6.33 13.89
N ILE A 204 5.39 -5.90 13.38
CA ILE A 204 4.93 -4.54 13.61
C ILE A 204 4.84 -4.24 15.12
N GLY A 205 5.54 -3.19 15.56
CA GLY A 205 5.56 -2.73 16.94
C GLY A 205 4.60 -1.56 17.19
N PRO A 206 4.54 -1.09 18.45
CA PRO A 206 3.71 0.06 18.82
C PRO A 206 4.05 1.34 18.04
N ALA A 207 5.33 1.67 17.89
CA ALA A 207 5.78 2.87 17.19
C ALA A 207 5.37 2.89 15.71
N GLN A 208 5.51 1.76 15.02
CA GLN A 208 5.06 1.57 13.64
C GLN A 208 3.54 1.71 13.54
N SER A 209 2.82 1.03 14.43
CA SER A 209 1.35 1.07 14.44
C SER A 209 0.81 2.46 14.74
N GLU A 210 1.50 3.25 15.58
CA GLU A 210 1.15 4.63 15.90
C GLU A 210 1.21 5.53 14.67
N VAL A 211 2.28 5.42 13.87
CA VAL A 211 2.42 6.18 12.61
C VAL A 211 1.26 5.89 11.67
N VAL A 212 0.97 4.60 11.42
CA VAL A 212 -0.13 4.19 10.53
C VAL A 212 -1.47 4.66 11.08
N CYS A 213 -1.72 4.46 12.38
CA CYS A 213 -2.96 4.90 13.02
C CYS A 213 -3.17 6.41 12.96
N ARG A 214 -2.11 7.20 13.15
CA ARG A 214 -2.16 8.67 13.09
C ARG A 214 -2.42 9.14 11.66
N LEU A 215 -1.74 8.57 10.67
CA LEU A 215 -1.97 8.89 9.26
C LEU A 215 -3.41 8.57 8.83
N LEU A 216 -3.91 7.37 9.13
CA LEU A 216 -5.28 6.97 8.80
C LEU A 216 -6.34 7.87 9.45
N ARG A 217 -6.07 8.38 10.65
CA ARG A 217 -6.97 9.25 11.40
C ARG A 217 -6.95 10.68 10.90
N ASP A 218 -5.78 11.25 10.65
CA ASP A 218 -5.62 12.69 10.52
C ASP A 218 -5.32 13.13 9.08
N ALA A 219 -4.66 12.28 8.28
CA ALA A 219 -4.08 12.70 7.00
C ALA A 219 -4.67 11.96 5.78
N VAL A 220 -4.97 10.66 5.90
CA VAL A 220 -5.48 9.86 4.78
C VAL A 220 -6.97 10.17 4.54
N LYS A 221 -7.30 10.61 3.32
CA LYS A 221 -8.69 10.87 2.90
C LYS A 221 -9.48 9.57 2.74
N PRO A 222 -10.82 9.58 2.92
CA PRO A 222 -11.63 8.36 2.91
C PRO A 222 -11.43 7.41 1.72
N PRO A 223 -11.33 7.87 0.45
CA PRO A 223 -11.10 6.96 -0.68
C PRO A 223 -9.79 6.16 -0.57
N PHE A 224 -8.76 6.77 0.00
CA PHE A 224 -7.47 6.10 0.21
C PHE A 224 -7.44 5.22 1.47
N VAL A 225 -8.32 5.47 2.45
CA VAL A 225 -8.56 4.53 3.55
C VAL A 225 -9.26 3.28 3.03
N GLU A 226 -10.23 3.43 2.13
CA GLU A 226 -10.89 2.32 1.47
C GLU A 226 -9.92 1.52 0.60
N LEU A 227 -9.05 2.19 -0.18
CA LEU A 227 -7.95 1.53 -0.90
C LEU A 227 -7.05 0.71 0.06
N PHE A 228 -6.67 1.30 1.19
CA PHE A 228 -5.90 0.59 2.21
C PHE A 228 -6.64 -0.66 2.72
N LEU A 229 -7.94 -0.55 3.02
CA LEU A 229 -8.76 -1.67 3.46
C LEU A 229 -8.84 -2.79 2.41
N HIS A 230 -8.99 -2.44 1.13
CA HIS A 230 -8.94 -3.40 0.03
C HIS A 230 -7.60 -4.13 -0.03
N ALA A 231 -6.49 -3.39 0.05
CA ALA A 231 -5.17 -3.98 -0.01
C ALA A 231 -4.89 -4.91 1.18
N VAL A 232 -5.27 -4.55 2.42
CA VAL A 232 -5.03 -5.41 3.58
C VAL A 232 -6.02 -6.58 3.72
N ALA A 233 -7.08 -6.58 2.93
CA ALA A 233 -8.00 -7.71 2.81
C ALA A 233 -7.57 -8.71 1.71
N ASP A 234 -6.75 -8.29 0.75
CA ASP A 234 -6.19 -9.14 -0.31
C ASP A 234 -5.02 -9.99 0.22
N GLU A 235 -5.13 -11.31 0.08
CA GLU A 235 -4.12 -12.29 0.50
C GLU A 235 -2.74 -12.06 -0.16
N ARG A 236 -2.70 -11.43 -1.33
CA ARG A 236 -1.45 -11.10 -2.03
C ARG A 236 -0.65 -10.02 -1.32
N SER A 237 -1.33 -9.13 -0.61
CA SER A 237 -0.74 -7.96 0.04
C SER A 237 -0.59 -8.15 1.55
N ALA A 238 -1.53 -8.85 2.18
CA ALA A 238 -1.47 -9.20 3.59
C ALA A 238 -1.77 -10.70 3.77
N PRO A 239 -0.79 -11.52 4.22
CA PRO A 239 -1.00 -12.95 4.38
C PRO A 239 -2.15 -13.25 5.33
N SER A 240 -2.94 -14.27 4.98
CA SER A 240 -4.03 -14.73 5.84
C SER A 240 -3.54 -15.09 7.24
N GLY A 241 -4.21 -14.54 8.25
CA GLY A 241 -3.85 -14.76 9.66
C GLY A 241 -2.74 -13.84 10.19
N CYS A 242 -2.31 -12.81 9.45
CA CYS A 242 -1.25 -11.88 9.89
C CYS A 242 -1.70 -10.88 11.00
N TRP A 243 -2.99 -10.84 11.37
CA TRP A 243 -3.50 -9.78 12.25
C TRP A 243 -3.05 -9.90 13.71
N GLY A 244 -2.02 -9.21 14.15
CA GLY A 244 -1.68 -9.01 15.56
C GLY A 244 -2.57 -7.98 16.27
N GLU A 245 -2.25 -7.69 17.54
CA GLU A 245 -2.91 -6.62 18.32
C GLU A 245 -2.75 -5.24 17.66
N GLN A 246 -1.63 -5.01 17.00
CA GLN A 246 -1.25 -3.80 16.31
C GLN A 246 -2.06 -3.66 15.00
N GLN A 247 -2.11 -4.71 14.17
CA GLN A 247 -2.94 -4.75 12.98
C GLN A 247 -4.41 -4.52 13.32
N VAL A 248 -4.94 -5.18 14.36
CA VAL A 248 -6.31 -4.97 14.82
C VAL A 248 -6.56 -3.51 15.21
N THR A 249 -5.59 -2.87 15.87
CA THR A 249 -5.69 -1.45 16.22
C THR A 249 -5.74 -0.57 14.98
N ILE A 250 -4.89 -0.83 13.98
CA ILE A 250 -4.85 -0.13 12.69
C ILE A 250 -6.18 -0.30 11.94
N LEU A 251 -6.67 -1.53 11.80
CA LEU A 251 -7.94 -1.82 11.14
C LEU A 251 -9.09 -1.12 11.85
N GLN A 252 -9.09 -1.10 13.18
CA GLN A 252 -10.12 -0.38 13.92
C GLN A 252 -10.07 1.13 13.64
N GLN A 253 -8.88 1.73 13.49
CA GLN A 253 -8.79 3.13 13.06
C GLN A 253 -9.32 3.33 11.64
N ALA A 254 -8.93 2.48 10.69
CA ALA A 254 -9.37 2.54 9.30
C ALA A 254 -10.90 2.41 9.17
N VAL A 255 -11.48 1.37 9.78
CA VAL A 255 -12.93 1.11 9.79
C VAL A 255 -13.70 2.26 10.47
N ASN A 256 -13.08 2.95 11.44
CA ASN A 256 -13.71 4.11 12.07
C ASN A 256 -13.72 5.37 11.20
N ARG A 257 -13.15 5.34 10.01
CA ARG A 257 -13.27 6.42 9.04
C ARG A 257 -14.62 6.35 8.33
N LYS A 258 -15.03 7.45 7.69
CA LYS A 258 -16.27 7.54 6.90
C LYS A 258 -16.10 6.84 5.54
N VAL A 259 -15.79 5.55 5.56
CA VAL A 259 -15.66 4.70 4.36
C VAL A 259 -16.99 4.02 4.08
N SER A 260 -17.25 3.73 2.79
CA SER A 260 -18.47 3.06 2.32
C SER A 260 -18.08 1.75 1.62
N PRO A 261 -17.64 0.73 2.39
CA PRO A 261 -17.03 -0.46 1.81
C PRO A 261 -18.05 -1.25 1.00
N SER A 262 -17.60 -1.79 -0.13
CA SER A 262 -18.40 -2.75 -0.89
C SER A 262 -18.69 -4.02 -0.07
N PRO A 263 -19.79 -4.75 -0.35
CA PRO A 263 -20.07 -6.04 0.30
C PRO A 263 -18.92 -7.06 0.14
N ALA A 264 -18.23 -7.04 -1.00
CA ALA A 264 -17.07 -7.88 -1.26
C ALA A 264 -15.90 -7.57 -0.32
N LEU A 265 -15.64 -6.29 -0.05
CA LEU A 265 -14.61 -5.88 0.91
C LEU A 265 -14.96 -6.34 2.33
N VAL A 266 -16.21 -6.20 2.74
CA VAL A 266 -16.66 -6.66 4.07
C VAL A 266 -16.51 -8.17 4.22
N LEU A 267 -16.87 -8.94 3.20
CA LEU A 267 -16.63 -10.39 3.18
C LEU A 267 -15.15 -10.72 3.32
N ALA A 268 -14.27 -10.10 2.52
CA ALA A 268 -12.83 -10.36 2.58
C ALA A 268 -12.24 -10.02 3.96
N LEU A 269 -12.68 -8.92 4.59
CA LEU A 269 -12.29 -8.59 5.96
C LEU A 269 -12.78 -9.62 6.99
N LEU A 270 -13.99 -10.18 6.81
CA LEU A 270 -14.50 -11.24 7.67
C LEU A 270 -13.72 -12.55 7.48
N GLU A 271 -13.30 -12.87 6.27
CA GLU A 271 -12.44 -14.04 5.99
C GLU A 271 -11.07 -13.89 6.67
N GLN A 272 -10.44 -12.72 6.56
CA GLN A 272 -9.20 -12.40 7.28
C GLN A 272 -9.37 -12.44 8.81
N ALA A 273 -10.51 -11.96 9.31
CA ALA A 273 -10.86 -12.05 10.72
C ALA A 273 -11.05 -13.50 11.17
N ALA A 274 -11.65 -14.36 10.34
CA ALA A 274 -11.81 -15.79 10.62
C ALA A 274 -10.45 -16.50 10.68
N ALA A 275 -9.54 -16.21 9.75
CA ALA A 275 -8.18 -16.76 9.79
C ALA A 275 -7.41 -16.37 11.07
N SER A 276 -7.75 -15.22 11.67
CA SER A 276 -7.09 -14.70 12.87
C SER A 276 -7.83 -14.99 14.18
N SER A 277 -9.04 -15.57 14.13
CA SER A 277 -9.97 -15.59 15.26
C SER A 277 -9.51 -16.47 16.41
N GLU A 278 -8.87 -17.61 16.14
CA GLU A 278 -8.35 -18.50 17.18
C GLU A 278 -7.19 -17.87 17.94
N ARG A 279 -6.27 -17.21 17.23
CA ARG A 279 -5.13 -16.52 17.85
C ARG A 279 -5.58 -15.31 18.67
N LEU A 280 -6.62 -14.61 18.21
CA LEU A 280 -7.11 -13.37 18.82
C LEU A 280 -8.33 -13.57 19.73
N LYS A 281 -8.69 -14.81 20.08
CA LYS A 281 -9.92 -15.08 20.85
C LYS A 281 -10.00 -14.37 22.21
N ARG A 282 -8.86 -14.09 22.85
CA ARG A 282 -8.76 -13.33 24.12
C ARG A 282 -8.56 -11.81 23.93
N SER A 283 -8.39 -11.35 22.69
CA SER A 283 -8.14 -9.95 22.38
C SER A 283 -9.43 -9.14 22.48
N LEU A 284 -9.49 -8.25 23.47
CA LEU A 284 -10.60 -7.30 23.57
C LEU A 284 -10.60 -6.31 22.40
N LYS A 285 -9.43 -5.97 21.84
CA LYS A 285 -9.35 -5.10 20.67
C LYS A 285 -9.98 -5.76 19.44
N PHE A 286 -9.74 -7.06 19.24
CA PHE A 286 -10.32 -7.81 18.14
C PHE A 286 -11.84 -7.88 18.25
N ALA A 287 -12.36 -8.21 19.44
CA ALA A 287 -13.81 -8.20 19.66
C ALA A 287 -14.44 -6.82 19.42
N LYS A 288 -13.75 -5.74 19.82
CA LYS A 288 -14.19 -4.36 19.52
C LYS A 288 -14.11 -4.02 18.04
N LEU A 289 -13.09 -4.46 17.30
CA LEU A 289 -13.00 -4.29 15.85
C LEU A 289 -14.22 -4.91 15.17
N LEU A 290 -14.54 -6.17 15.49
CA LEU A 290 -15.71 -6.86 14.94
C LEU A 290 -17.01 -6.13 15.28
N LEU A 291 -17.14 -5.62 16.50
CA LEU A 291 -18.33 -4.86 16.88
C LEU A 291 -18.45 -3.57 16.06
N VAL A 292 -17.36 -2.83 15.86
CA VAL A 292 -17.37 -1.60 15.05
C VAL A 292 -17.73 -1.94 13.60
N LEU A 293 -17.19 -3.03 13.05
CA LEU A 293 -17.47 -3.49 11.69
C LEU A 293 -18.98 -3.77 11.52
N VAL A 294 -19.61 -4.46 12.46
CA VAL A 294 -21.07 -4.71 12.46
C VAL A 294 -21.89 -3.43 12.66
N GLN A 295 -21.45 -2.53 13.54
CA GLN A 295 -22.16 -1.29 13.83
C GLN A 295 -22.14 -0.32 12.65
N ARG A 296 -21.05 -0.29 11.88
CA ARG A 296 -20.89 0.63 10.75
C ARG A 296 -21.35 0.05 9.44
N PHE A 297 -21.10 -1.23 9.20
CA PHE A 297 -21.38 -1.90 7.92
C PHE A 297 -22.40 -3.03 8.12
N GLY A 298 -23.39 -2.80 8.97
CA GLY A 298 -24.37 -3.82 9.34
C GLY A 298 -25.16 -4.35 8.14
N ALA A 299 -25.44 -3.50 7.15
CA ALA A 299 -26.15 -3.89 5.93
C ALA A 299 -25.31 -4.83 5.05
N GLU A 300 -24.00 -4.60 5.01
CA GLU A 300 -23.00 -5.36 4.27
C GLU A 300 -22.57 -6.64 5.02
N VAL A 301 -22.65 -6.64 6.36
CA VAL A 301 -22.39 -7.84 7.20
C VAL A 301 -23.58 -8.79 7.20
N ALA A 302 -24.82 -8.28 7.10
CA ALA A 302 -26.03 -9.10 7.18
C ALA A 302 -26.05 -10.33 6.24
N PRO A 303 -25.63 -10.25 4.96
CA PRO A 303 -25.51 -11.42 4.08
C PRO A 303 -24.54 -12.50 4.57
N HIS A 304 -23.58 -12.11 5.42
CA HIS A 304 -22.49 -12.95 5.93
C HIS A 304 -22.61 -13.19 7.44
N ALA A 305 -23.82 -13.04 7.99
CA ALA A 305 -24.07 -13.13 9.43
C ALA A 305 -23.60 -14.45 10.05
N GLU A 306 -23.73 -15.59 9.36
CA GLU A 306 -23.26 -16.88 9.86
C GLU A 306 -21.73 -16.93 10.03
N LEU A 307 -20.98 -16.39 9.06
CA LEU A 307 -19.53 -16.26 9.17
C LEU A 307 -19.17 -15.35 10.34
N ALA A 308 -19.80 -14.18 10.43
CA ALA A 308 -19.57 -13.23 11.52
C ALA A 308 -19.90 -13.83 12.90
N LEU A 309 -21.01 -14.57 13.02
CA LEU A 309 -21.40 -15.27 14.25
C LEU A 309 -20.39 -16.36 14.62
N ARG A 310 -19.90 -17.13 13.65
CA ARG A 310 -18.86 -18.14 13.90
C ARG A 310 -17.61 -17.51 14.50
N ILE A 311 -17.14 -16.41 13.92
CA ILE A 311 -15.99 -15.63 14.44
C ILE A 311 -16.31 -15.08 15.84
N ALA A 312 -17.48 -14.48 16.04
CA ALA A 312 -17.86 -13.91 17.33
C ALA A 312 -17.89 -14.96 18.45
N ARG A 313 -18.36 -16.18 18.15
CA ARG A 313 -18.46 -17.30 19.09
C ARG A 313 -17.10 -17.81 19.55
N THR A 314 -16.03 -17.63 18.77
CA THR A 314 -14.67 -18.00 19.22
C THR A 314 -14.14 -17.07 20.30
N SER A 315 -14.68 -15.84 20.43
CA SER A 315 -14.20 -14.89 21.43
C SER A 315 -14.41 -15.38 22.87
N GLU A 316 -13.35 -15.37 23.67
CA GLU A 316 -13.34 -15.67 25.11
C GLU A 316 -13.52 -14.40 25.97
N THR A 317 -13.84 -13.26 25.35
CA THR A 317 -14.02 -11.98 26.05
C THR A 317 -15.48 -11.75 26.48
N PHE A 318 -15.69 -10.83 27.41
CA PHE A 318 -17.05 -10.41 27.81
C PHE A 318 -17.86 -9.76 26.64
N MET A 319 -17.20 -9.37 25.55
CA MET A 319 -17.83 -8.80 24.36
C MET A 319 -18.53 -9.83 23.48
N ARG A 320 -18.34 -11.14 23.71
CA ARG A 320 -18.95 -12.21 22.91
C ARG A 320 -20.47 -12.05 22.77
N ALA A 321 -21.17 -11.90 23.89
CA ALA A 321 -22.63 -11.81 23.89
C ALA A 321 -23.13 -10.51 23.21
N PRO A 322 -22.60 -9.32 23.53
CA PRO A 322 -22.92 -8.08 22.78
C PRO A 322 -22.66 -8.19 21.27
N LEU A 323 -21.54 -8.81 20.87
CA LEU A 323 -21.18 -8.96 19.46
C LEU A 323 -22.15 -9.89 18.72
N CYS A 324 -22.43 -11.08 19.27
CA CYS A 324 -23.40 -12.00 18.68
C CYS A 324 -24.79 -11.34 18.54
N LYS A 325 -25.22 -10.59 19.56
CA LYS A 325 -26.47 -9.84 19.52
C LYS A 325 -26.47 -8.80 18.40
N ALA A 326 -25.41 -7.99 18.28
CA ALA A 326 -25.30 -6.97 17.25
C ALA A 326 -25.37 -7.57 15.83
N ILE A 327 -24.72 -8.72 15.60
CA ILE A 327 -24.78 -9.42 14.31
C ILE A 327 -26.20 -9.92 14.01
N ALA A 328 -26.86 -10.53 15.00
CA ALA A 328 -28.24 -11.00 14.87
C ALA A 328 -29.25 -9.85 14.68
N ASP A 329 -29.00 -8.68 15.27
CA ASP A 329 -29.79 -7.47 15.05
C ASP A 329 -29.59 -6.91 13.63
N ALA A 330 -28.36 -6.89 13.13
CA ALA A 330 -28.04 -6.44 11.77
C ALA A 330 -28.70 -7.34 10.70
N ALA A 331 -28.65 -8.67 10.89
CA ALA A 331 -29.28 -9.63 9.99
C ALA A 331 -30.82 -9.49 9.90
N ARG A 332 -31.47 -9.03 10.97
CA ARG A 332 -32.93 -8.85 11.05
C ARG A 332 -33.45 -7.54 10.44
N ARG A 333 -32.58 -6.59 10.12
CA ARG A 333 -32.96 -5.29 9.54
C ARG A 333 -33.01 -5.31 8.01
N ARG A 334 -32.78 -6.47 7.38
CA ARG A 334 -32.99 -6.73 5.95
C ARG A 334 -34.44 -7.09 5.69
#